data_AF-A0A2N2Y503-F1
#
_entry.id   AF-A0A2N2Y503-F1
#
_cell.length_a   1.000
_cell.length_b   1.000
_cell.length_c   1.000
_cell.angle_alpha   90.00
_cell.angle_beta   90.00
_cell.angle_gamma   90.00
#
_symmetry.space_group_name_H-M   'P 1'
#
loop_
_entity.id
_entity.type
_entity.pdbx_description
1 polymer ?
#
loop_
_entity_poly.entity_id
_entity_poly.type
_entity_poly.pdbx_seq_one_letter_code
_entity_poly.pdbx_strand_id
1 'polypeptide(L)'
;MSVKLSSPQIMELEHHYGAHNYHPLPVVLSKGEGPLVWDVEGKEYYDFLSAYSAVNQGHCHPAIVDAMVEQARRITLTSRAFYNDQLGPYEKFVTEYFGYEKVLPMNSGAEADETALKLCRRWAYDKKGIPEDKARIICCEGNFHGRTITI
;
A
#
# COMPACT_ATOMS: atom_id res chain seq x y z
N MET A 1 -13.75 30.42 9.22
CA MET A 1 -12.32 30.45 8.83
C MET A 1 -11.62 29.38 9.64
N SER A 2 -11.09 28.34 9.01
CA SER A 2 -10.33 27.30 9.73
C SER A 2 -9.05 27.93 10.29
N VAL A 3 -8.77 27.73 11.58
CA VAL A 3 -7.50 28.15 12.18
C VAL A 3 -6.39 27.34 11.53
N LYS A 4 -5.35 28.00 11.00
CA LYS A 4 -4.19 27.33 10.42
C LYS A 4 -3.21 27.00 11.55
N LEU A 5 -3.03 25.71 11.86
CA LEU A 5 -2.08 25.23 12.87
C LEU A 5 -0.65 25.25 12.32
N SER A 6 0.33 25.54 13.18
CA SER A 6 1.76 25.44 12.84
C SER A 6 2.28 24.01 12.99
N SER A 7 3.43 23.72 12.38
CA SER A 7 4.12 22.43 12.47
C SER A 7 4.27 21.92 13.93
N PRO A 8 4.77 22.71 14.91
CA PRO A 8 4.86 22.27 16.31
C PRO A 8 3.51 21.93 16.94
N GLN A 9 2.46 22.71 16.63
CA GLN A 9 1.12 22.44 17.15
C GLN A 9 0.58 21.12 16.61
N ILE A 10 0.82 20.81 15.33
CA ILE A 10 0.37 19.57 14.70
C ILE A 10 1.15 18.37 15.26
N MET A 11 2.48 18.48 15.41
CA MET A 11 3.30 17.43 16.01
C MET A 11 2.90 17.16 17.47
N GLU A 12 2.55 18.19 18.26
CA GLU A 12 2.07 17.99 19.64
C GLU A 12 0.72 17.27 19.67
N LEU A 13 -0.18 17.56 18.73
CA LEU A 13 -1.44 16.83 18.60
C LEU A 13 -1.19 15.35 18.29
N GLU A 14 -0.29 15.02 17.35
CA GLU A 14 0.09 13.64 17.06
C GLU A 14 0.74 12.96 18.27
N HIS A 15 1.61 13.67 18.98
CA HIS A 15 2.24 13.16 20.20
C HIS A 15 1.20 12.84 21.29
N HIS A 16 0.16 13.66 21.44
CA HIS A 16 -0.86 13.44 22.47
C HIS A 16 -1.89 12.37 22.10
N TYR A 17 -2.32 12.33 20.84
CA TYR A 17 -3.45 11.51 20.40
C TYR A 17 -3.06 10.28 19.57
N GLY A 18 -1.83 10.21 19.04
CA GLY A 18 -1.30 9.12 18.23
C GLY A 18 -0.48 8.10 19.04
N ALA A 19 -0.42 6.86 18.57
CA ALA A 19 0.48 5.85 19.14
C ALA A 19 1.94 6.14 18.75
N HIS A 20 2.88 5.94 19.68
CA HIS A 20 4.30 6.26 19.47
C HIS A 20 5.06 5.08 18.84
N ASN A 21 4.69 4.68 17.63
CA ASN A 21 5.30 3.57 16.88
C ASN A 21 6.20 4.02 15.71
N TYR A 22 6.36 5.33 15.53
CA TYR A 22 7.26 5.94 14.55
C TYR A 22 8.09 7.05 15.21
N HIS A 23 9.20 7.40 14.55
CA HIS A 23 10.01 8.58 14.88
C HIS A 23 10.18 9.44 13.61
N PRO A 24 9.16 10.23 13.23
CA PRO A 24 9.17 11.01 11.99
C PRO A 24 10.24 12.11 12.00
N LEU A 25 10.70 12.53 10.82
CA LEU A 25 11.43 13.79 10.69
C LEU A 25 10.49 14.96 11.05
N PRO A 26 10.99 16.03 11.71
CA PRO A 26 10.14 17.14 12.18
C PRO A 26 9.75 18.09 11.03
N VAL A 27 8.99 17.57 10.07
CA VAL A 27 8.43 18.29 8.92
C VAL A 27 6.96 17.88 8.74
N VAL A 28 6.06 18.86 8.69
CA VAL A 28 4.62 18.60 8.56
C VAL A 28 4.17 18.97 7.15
N LEU A 29 4.10 17.96 6.28
CA LEU A 29 3.72 18.12 4.87
C LEU A 29 2.20 18.39 4.72
N SER A 30 1.84 19.28 3.79
CA SER A 30 0.46 19.72 3.56
C SER A 30 0.00 19.68 2.11
N LYS A 31 0.93 19.66 1.15
CA LYS A 31 0.67 19.56 -0.29
C LYS A 31 1.76 18.71 -0.95
N GLY A 32 1.40 17.93 -1.96
CA GLY A 32 2.36 17.27 -2.87
C GLY A 32 1.94 17.44 -4.33
N GLU A 33 2.92 17.56 -5.23
CA GLU A 33 2.71 17.68 -6.68
C GLU A 33 3.96 17.18 -7.43
N GLY A 34 3.83 16.09 -8.17
CA GLY A 34 4.98 15.48 -8.85
C GLY A 34 6.07 15.08 -7.84
N PRO A 35 7.34 15.50 -8.03
CA PRO A 35 8.43 15.20 -7.09
C PRO A 35 8.51 16.17 -5.90
N LEU A 36 7.62 17.17 -5.81
CA LEU A 36 7.68 18.24 -4.82
C LEU A 36 6.62 18.07 -3.73
N VAL A 37 6.97 18.51 -2.53
CA VAL A 37 6.06 18.61 -1.38
C VAL A 37 6.26 19.96 -0.66
N TRP A 38 5.20 20.45 -0.02
CA TRP A 38 5.22 21.68 0.76
C TRP A 38 4.77 21.41 2.19
N ASP A 39 5.46 21.99 3.17
CA ASP A 39 5.00 21.96 4.57
C ASP A 39 3.82 22.92 4.83
N VAL A 40 3.26 22.89 6.04
CA VAL A 40 2.12 23.75 6.43
C VAL A 40 2.49 25.23 6.45
N GLU A 41 3.77 25.56 6.64
CA GLU A 41 4.31 26.91 6.52
C GLU A 41 4.54 27.36 5.07
N GLY A 42 4.49 26.42 4.10
CA GLY A 42 4.59 26.69 2.66
C GLY A 42 6.00 26.55 2.10
N LYS A 43 6.97 26.03 2.86
CA LYS A 43 8.31 25.75 2.35
C LYS A 43 8.29 24.49 1.49
N GLU A 44 8.96 24.57 0.36
CA GLU A 44 9.04 23.52 -0.67
C GLU A 44 10.24 22.59 -0.45
N TYR A 45 10.06 21.32 -0.79
CA TYR A 45 11.07 20.27 -0.72
C TYR A 45 10.94 19.33 -1.92
N TYR A 46 12.06 18.74 -2.35
CA TYR A 46 12.03 17.52 -3.15
C TYR A 46 11.80 16.30 -2.25
N ASP A 47 10.85 15.44 -2.61
CA ASP A 47 10.63 14.18 -1.92
C ASP A 47 11.55 13.08 -2.45
N PHE A 48 12.65 12.84 -1.74
CA PHE A 48 13.61 11.77 -2.04
C PHE A 48 13.29 10.44 -1.32
N LEU A 49 12.14 10.34 -0.64
CA LEU A 49 11.66 9.10 -0.01
C LEU A 49 10.56 8.44 -0.85
N SER A 50 9.69 9.23 -1.48
CA SER A 50 8.56 8.78 -2.32
C SER A 50 7.65 7.79 -1.61
N ALA A 51 7.45 7.99 -0.30
CA ALA A 51 6.76 7.07 0.61
C ALA A 51 7.19 5.60 0.41
N TYR A 52 8.50 5.34 0.43
CA TYR A 52 9.08 4.01 0.19
C TYR A 52 8.72 3.46 -1.20
N SER A 53 8.87 4.30 -2.23
CA SER A 53 8.56 3.99 -3.64
C SER A 53 7.08 3.75 -3.96
N ALA A 54 6.16 4.09 -3.07
CA ALA A 54 4.72 4.02 -3.37
C ALA A 54 4.27 5.12 -4.36
N VAL A 55 4.96 6.26 -4.36
CA VAL A 55 4.59 7.45 -5.15
C VAL A 55 5.51 7.59 -6.38
N ASN A 56 5.82 6.48 -7.05
CA ASN A 56 6.73 6.48 -8.21
C ASN A 56 6.26 7.38 -9.36
N GLN A 57 4.94 7.57 -9.51
CA GLN A 57 4.32 8.41 -10.52
C GLN A 57 4.33 9.91 -10.16
N GLY A 58 4.80 10.27 -8.96
CA GLY A 58 4.71 11.62 -8.40
C GLY A 58 3.40 11.87 -7.65
N HIS A 59 3.49 12.76 -6.65
CA HIS A 59 2.36 13.13 -5.79
C HIS A 59 1.22 13.71 -6.62
N CYS A 60 -0.01 13.27 -6.31
CA CYS A 60 -1.23 13.78 -6.91
C CYS A 60 -1.25 13.76 -8.45
N HIS A 61 -0.68 12.73 -9.08
CA HIS A 61 -0.68 12.60 -10.54
C HIS A 61 -2.12 12.68 -11.11
N PRO A 62 -2.43 13.63 -12.02
CA PRO A 62 -3.80 13.93 -12.45
C PRO A 62 -4.58 12.70 -12.94
N ALA A 63 -3.96 11.87 -13.80
CA ALA A 63 -4.62 10.67 -14.32
C ALA A 63 -5.05 9.66 -13.24
N ILE A 64 -4.32 9.56 -12.12
CA ILE A 64 -4.65 8.65 -11.01
C ILE A 64 -5.77 9.25 -10.16
N VAL A 65 -5.67 10.55 -9.86
CA VAL A 65 -6.69 11.29 -9.10
C VAL A 65 -8.03 11.26 -9.83
N ASP A 66 -8.03 11.54 -11.14
CA ASP A 66 -9.24 11.56 -11.96
C ASP A 66 -9.90 10.18 -12.02
N ALA A 67 -9.12 9.12 -12.28
CA ALA A 67 -9.64 7.74 -12.28
C ALA A 67 -10.25 7.33 -10.93
N MET A 68 -9.60 7.71 -9.82
CA MET A 68 -10.13 7.47 -8.48
C MET A 68 -11.46 8.21 -8.25
N VAL A 69 -11.51 9.51 -8.57
CA VAL A 69 -12.71 10.34 -8.36
C VAL A 69 -13.88 9.86 -9.23
N GLU A 70 -13.61 9.50 -10.48
CA GLU A 70 -14.63 8.97 -11.39
C GLU A 70 -15.23 7.68 -10.84
N GLN A 71 -14.40 6.70 -10.46
CA GLN A 71 -14.90 5.43 -9.95
C GLN A 71 -15.59 5.59 -8.58
N ALA A 72 -15.08 6.46 -7.71
CA ALA A 72 -15.67 6.70 -6.39
C ALA A 72 -17.08 7.30 -6.46
N ARG A 73 -17.41 8.03 -7.53
CA ARG A 73 -18.77 8.55 -7.79
C ARG A 73 -19.74 7.48 -8.32
N ARG A 74 -19.24 6.31 -8.71
CA ARG A 74 -20.04 5.19 -9.24
C ARG A 74 -20.31 4.14 -8.16
N ILE A 75 -19.24 3.46 -7.72
CA ILE A 75 -19.29 2.44 -6.67
C ILE A 75 -17.87 2.13 -6.19
N THR A 76 -17.70 1.97 -4.87
CA THR A 76 -16.38 1.79 -4.24
C THR A 76 -16.14 0.38 -3.69
N LEU A 77 -17.17 -0.26 -3.12
CA LEU A 77 -17.01 -1.55 -2.45
C LEU A 77 -18.26 -2.42 -2.56
N THR A 78 -18.12 -3.61 -3.13
CA THR A 78 -19.19 -4.62 -3.23
C THR A 78 -18.92 -5.87 -2.41
N SER A 79 -17.81 -5.92 -1.65
CA SER A 79 -17.20 -7.16 -1.17
C SER A 79 -16.88 -8.14 -2.31
N ARG A 80 -16.51 -9.38 -1.97
CA ARG A 80 -16.36 -10.48 -2.95
C ARG A 80 -17.59 -11.37 -3.04
N ALA A 81 -18.65 -11.06 -2.30
CA ALA A 81 -19.94 -11.74 -2.43
C ALA A 81 -20.68 -11.38 -3.72
N PHE A 82 -20.35 -10.24 -4.33
CA PHE A 82 -20.89 -9.78 -5.61
C PHE A 82 -19.76 -9.49 -6.58
N TYR A 83 -19.99 -9.78 -7.86
CA TYR A 83 -19.15 -9.26 -8.93
C TYR A 83 -19.31 -7.74 -9.05
N ASN A 84 -18.24 -7.08 -9.49
CA ASN A 84 -18.27 -5.70 -9.95
C ASN A 84 -17.64 -5.62 -11.35
N ASP A 85 -17.88 -4.51 -12.04
CA ASP A 85 -17.53 -4.32 -13.44
C ASP A 85 -16.06 -3.93 -13.66
N GLN A 86 -15.28 -3.65 -12.61
CA GLN A 86 -13.88 -3.19 -12.73
C GLN A 86 -12.85 -4.29 -12.41
N LEU A 87 -13.20 -5.26 -11.56
CA LEU A 87 -12.26 -6.29 -11.11
C LEU A 87 -11.78 -7.19 -12.27
N GLY A 88 -12.69 -7.72 -13.08
CA GLY A 88 -12.33 -8.58 -14.22
C GLY A 88 -11.42 -7.91 -15.26
N PRO A 89 -11.73 -6.69 -15.72
CA PRO A 89 -10.85 -5.92 -16.60
C PRO A 89 -9.45 -5.67 -16.00
N TYR A 90 -9.38 -5.33 -14.71
CA TYR A 90 -8.10 -5.19 -14.00
C TYR A 90 -7.32 -6.52 -13.96
N GLU A 91 -7.99 -7.62 -13.61
CA GLU A 91 -7.37 -8.95 -13.53
C GLU A 91 -6.78 -9.35 -14.89
N LYS A 92 -7.50 -9.13 -15.99
CA LYS A 92 -7.01 -9.35 -17.37
C LYS A 92 -5.81 -8.45 -17.69
N PHE A 93 -5.92 -7.16 -17.42
CA PHE A 93 -4.85 -6.20 -17.72
C PHE A 93 -3.53 -6.60 -17.04
N VAL A 94 -3.56 -6.89 -15.73
CA VAL A 94 -2.35 -7.21 -14.96
C VAL A 94 -1.76 -8.56 -15.39
N THR A 95 -2.59 -9.56 -15.62
CA THR A 95 -2.12 -10.89 -16.05
C THR A 95 -1.45 -10.86 -17.42
N GLU A 96 -2.03 -10.14 -18.39
CA GLU A 96 -1.42 -9.94 -19.71
C GLU A 96 -0.15 -9.10 -19.65
N TYR A 97 -0.13 -8.05 -18.83
CA TYR A 97 1.02 -7.16 -18.70
C TYR A 97 2.25 -7.85 -18.10
N PHE A 98 2.06 -8.68 -17.07
CA PHE A 98 3.15 -9.39 -16.39
C PHE A 98 3.37 -10.84 -16.86
N GLY A 99 2.51 -11.36 -17.75
CA GLY A 99 2.65 -12.71 -18.31
C GLY A 99 2.28 -13.85 -17.34
N TYR A 100 1.30 -13.64 -16.45
CA TYR A 100 0.80 -14.66 -15.52
C TYR A 100 -0.60 -15.14 -15.91
N GLU A 101 -1.00 -16.33 -15.48
CA GLU A 101 -2.34 -16.88 -15.77
C GLU A 101 -3.46 -16.29 -14.90
N LYS A 102 -3.14 -15.89 -13.66
CA LYS A 102 -4.09 -15.40 -12.65
C LYS A 102 -3.43 -14.38 -11.73
N VAL A 103 -4.23 -13.49 -11.18
CA VAL A 103 -3.85 -12.57 -10.10
C VAL A 103 -4.85 -12.70 -8.95
N LEU A 104 -4.39 -12.50 -7.72
CA LEU A 104 -5.24 -12.42 -6.54
C LEU A 104 -4.96 -11.08 -5.84
N PRO A 105 -5.82 -10.07 -6.01
CA PRO A 105 -5.58 -8.74 -5.44
C PRO A 105 -5.82 -8.71 -3.93
N MET A 106 -4.93 -8.00 -3.21
CA MET A 106 -4.96 -7.72 -1.78
C MET A 106 -4.74 -6.21 -1.55
N ASN A 107 -4.71 -5.76 -0.30
CA ASN A 107 -4.64 -4.33 0.03
C ASN A 107 -3.22 -3.88 0.43
N SER A 108 -2.52 -4.68 1.23
CA SER A 108 -1.18 -4.36 1.73
C SER A 108 -0.11 -5.33 1.22
N GLY A 109 1.15 -4.90 1.30
CA GLY A 109 2.30 -5.79 1.01
C GLY A 109 2.33 -7.03 1.91
N ALA A 110 2.09 -6.86 3.21
CA ALA A 110 2.06 -7.97 4.16
C ALA A 110 0.97 -9.01 3.85
N GLU A 111 -0.22 -8.57 3.40
CA GLU A 111 -1.28 -9.48 2.96
C GLU A 111 -0.91 -10.24 1.68
N ALA A 112 -0.21 -9.59 0.75
CA ALA A 112 0.30 -10.23 -0.46
C ALA A 112 1.31 -11.33 -0.11
N ASP A 113 2.25 -11.04 0.80
CA ASP A 113 3.25 -12.01 1.28
C ASP A 113 2.58 -13.17 2.03
N GLU A 114 1.72 -12.91 3.02
CA GLU A 114 0.95 -13.95 3.72
C GLU A 114 0.17 -14.85 2.76
N THR A 115 -0.42 -14.27 1.71
CA THR A 115 -1.15 -15.03 0.70
C THR A 115 -0.22 -15.86 -0.17
N ALA A 116 0.93 -15.33 -0.56
CA ALA A 116 1.96 -16.08 -1.28
C ALA A 116 2.50 -17.26 -0.45
N LEU A 117 2.76 -17.07 0.85
CA LEU A 117 3.20 -18.13 1.75
C LEU A 117 2.13 -19.24 1.87
N LYS A 118 0.85 -18.86 1.97
CA LYS A 118 -0.28 -19.81 1.98
C LYS A 118 -0.39 -20.57 0.66
N LEU A 119 -0.26 -19.90 -0.48
CA LEU A 119 -0.25 -20.52 -1.80
C LEU A 119 0.89 -21.54 -1.93
N CYS A 120 2.11 -21.14 -1.56
CA CYS A 120 3.29 -22.01 -1.57
C CYS A 120 3.11 -23.26 -0.70
N ARG A 121 2.63 -23.11 0.53
CA ARG A 121 2.37 -24.25 1.44
C ARG A 121 1.27 -25.15 0.89
N ARG A 122 0.15 -24.59 0.46
CA ARG A 122 -0.97 -25.37 -0.10
C ARG A 122 -0.54 -26.17 -1.33
N TRP A 123 0.23 -25.56 -2.23
CA TRP A 123 0.80 -26.26 -3.37
C TRP A 123 1.79 -27.36 -2.94
N ALA A 124 2.62 -27.10 -1.92
CA ALA A 124 3.57 -28.08 -1.43
C ALA A 124 2.89 -29.35 -0.90
N TYR A 125 1.74 -29.20 -0.24
CA TYR A 125 0.94 -30.33 0.24
C TYR A 125 0.19 -31.02 -0.91
N ASP A 126 -0.57 -30.27 -1.70
CA ASP A 126 -1.49 -30.83 -2.70
C ASP A 126 -0.79 -31.37 -3.96
N LYS A 127 0.35 -30.76 -4.35
CA LYS A 127 1.03 -31.04 -5.62
C LYS A 127 2.41 -31.62 -5.46
N LYS A 128 3.22 -31.09 -4.54
CA LYS A 128 4.57 -31.63 -4.29
C LYS A 128 4.56 -32.87 -3.38
N GLY A 129 3.49 -33.08 -2.61
CA GLY A 129 3.33 -34.24 -1.71
C GLY A 129 4.14 -34.15 -0.43
N ILE A 130 4.51 -32.94 0.03
CA ILE A 130 5.13 -32.77 1.35
C ILE A 130 4.08 -33.11 2.42
N PRO A 131 4.42 -33.85 3.49
CA PRO A 131 3.47 -34.10 4.58
C PRO A 131 2.95 -32.80 5.20
N GLU A 132 1.71 -32.83 5.68
CA GLU A 132 1.09 -31.69 6.38
C GLU A 132 2.00 -31.19 7.52
N ASP A 133 2.03 -29.87 7.70
CA ASP A 133 2.91 -29.17 8.67
C ASP A 133 4.44 -29.37 8.51
N LYS A 134 4.89 -30.05 7.45
CA LYS A 134 6.33 -30.23 7.15
C LYS A 134 6.88 -29.28 6.09
N ALA A 135 6.05 -28.47 5.44
CA ALA A 135 6.52 -27.48 4.49
C ALA A 135 7.39 -26.41 5.20
N ARG A 136 8.49 -26.03 4.55
CA ARG A 136 9.42 -24.99 5.00
C ARG A 136 9.56 -23.95 3.91
N ILE A 137 9.69 -22.68 4.32
CA ILE A 137 9.92 -21.55 3.44
C ILE A 137 11.26 -20.96 3.84
N ILE A 138 12.11 -20.70 2.86
CA ILE A 138 13.44 -20.14 3.07
C ILE A 138 13.33 -18.64 2.85
N CYS A 139 13.81 -17.85 3.80
CA CYS A 139 13.92 -16.40 3.73
C CYS A 139 15.37 -15.97 3.98
N CYS A 140 15.73 -14.78 3.53
CA CYS A 140 17.06 -14.21 3.74
C CYS A 140 17.14 -13.50 5.10
N GLU A 141 18.32 -13.48 5.71
CA GLU A 141 18.58 -12.63 6.87
C GLU A 141 18.42 -11.14 6.49
N GLY A 142 17.82 -10.34 7.39
CA GLY A 142 17.59 -8.92 7.17
C GLY A 142 16.47 -8.57 6.18
N ASN A 143 15.66 -9.55 5.75
CA ASN A 143 14.51 -9.28 4.90
C ASN A 143 13.39 -8.48 5.62
N PHE A 144 12.53 -7.80 4.87
CA PHE A 144 11.35 -7.10 5.39
C PHE A 144 10.15 -7.31 4.48
N HIS A 145 9.10 -7.95 5.01
CA HIS A 145 7.83 -8.24 4.30
C HIS A 145 6.58 -7.81 5.08
N GLY A 146 6.74 -7.18 6.24
CA GLY A 146 5.61 -6.61 6.99
C GLY A 146 5.78 -6.71 8.49
N ARG A 147 4.63 -6.68 9.19
CA ARG A 147 4.53 -6.62 10.64
C ARG A 147 3.43 -7.54 11.19
N THR A 148 3.03 -8.57 10.44
CA THR A 148 2.15 -9.62 10.99
C THR A 148 2.96 -10.55 11.88
N ILE A 149 2.31 -11.46 12.61
CA ILE A 149 3.01 -12.39 13.51
C ILE A 149 3.75 -13.48 12.70
N THR A 150 3.23 -13.84 11.52
CA THR A 150 3.68 -15.00 10.72
C THR A 150 4.92 -14.72 9.90
N ILE A 151 5.14 -13.45 9.54
CA ILE A 151 6.21 -12.99 8.66
C ILE A 151 7.21 -12.17 9.48
#